data_AF-A0A7X9DXX5-F1
#
_entry.id   AF-A0A7X9DXX5-F1
#
_cell.length_a   1.000
_cell.length_b   1.000
_cell.length_c   1.000
_cell.angle_alpha   90.00
_cell.angle_beta   90.00
_cell.angle_gamma   90.00
#
_symmetry.space_group_name_H-M   'P 1'
#
loop_
_entity.id
_entity.type
_entity.pdbx_description
1 polymer ?
#
loop_
_entity_poly.entity_id
_entity_poly.type
_entity_poly.pdbx_seq_one_letter_code
_entity_poly.pdbx_strand_id
1 'polypeptide(L)'
;MRKSALILAVPLLCAACALDRAPETWLEHARQLSDAAEEAQKRGDRAAAREALLSMLEAPPPSRLNADDARSIRQDVCFRLALVELEDGKPAAALTFAERGLSLGKREDVFCANLHIARGRALEALGRDAEAAKVYHEALKINERLLEQALSTQGDR
;
A
#
# COMPACT_ATOMS: atom_id res chain seq x y z
N MET A 1 -49.26 -38.28 -34.83
CA MET A 1 -47.87 -38.76 -34.63
C MET A 1 -46.94 -38.06 -35.61
N ARG A 2 -46.18 -37.06 -35.15
CA ARG A 2 -45.02 -36.50 -35.87
C ARG A 2 -43.96 -36.12 -34.85
N LYS A 3 -42.74 -36.55 -35.14
CA LYS A 3 -41.57 -36.65 -34.26
C LYS A 3 -40.79 -35.33 -34.20
N SER A 4 -40.21 -35.09 -33.02
CA SER A 4 -38.88 -34.50 -32.74
C SER A 4 -38.45 -33.18 -33.40
N ALA A 5 -38.03 -32.22 -32.55
CA ALA A 5 -36.68 -31.64 -32.60
C ALA A 5 -36.39 -30.92 -31.27
N LEU A 6 -35.55 -31.52 -30.43
CA LEU A 6 -34.97 -30.91 -29.24
C LEU A 6 -33.77 -30.07 -29.69
N ILE A 7 -33.87 -28.74 -29.66
CA ILE A 7 -32.74 -27.84 -29.93
C ILE A 7 -32.03 -27.58 -28.60
N LEU A 8 -30.90 -28.25 -28.42
CA LEU A 8 -29.96 -27.99 -27.32
C LEU A 8 -29.12 -26.77 -27.70
N ALA A 9 -29.47 -25.60 -27.17
CA ALA A 9 -28.65 -24.39 -27.30
C ALA A 9 -27.49 -24.47 -26.31
N VAL A 10 -26.28 -24.66 -26.83
CA VAL A 10 -25.02 -24.49 -26.09
C VAL A 10 -24.69 -22.99 -26.10
N PRO A 11 -24.66 -22.29 -24.95
CA PRO A 11 -24.14 -20.92 -24.94
C PRO A 11 -22.61 -20.97 -25.02
N LEU A 12 -22.12 -20.51 -26.17
CA LEU A 12 -20.71 -20.33 -26.49
C LEU A 12 -20.18 -19.05 -25.84
N LEU A 13 -19.08 -19.21 -25.10
CA LEU A 13 -18.08 -18.23 -24.61
C LEU A 13 -18.36 -16.73 -24.86
N CYS A 14 -18.60 -15.99 -23.77
CA CYS A 14 -18.34 -14.55 -23.67
C CYS A 14 -17.71 -14.24 -22.30
N ALA A 15 -16.45 -14.65 -22.07
CA ALA A 15 -15.72 -14.34 -20.84
C ALA A 15 -14.28 -13.84 -21.06
N ALA A 16 -13.86 -13.58 -22.31
CA ALA A 16 -12.47 -13.25 -22.61
C ALA A 16 -12.12 -11.75 -22.45
N CYS A 17 -13.08 -10.83 -22.50
CA CYS A 17 -12.79 -9.38 -22.41
C CYS A 17 -12.91 -8.78 -21.01
N ALA A 18 -13.49 -9.51 -20.05
CA ALA A 18 -13.60 -9.02 -18.66
C ALA A 18 -12.29 -9.19 -17.87
N LEU A 19 -11.43 -10.12 -18.29
CA LEU A 19 -10.17 -10.40 -17.60
C LEU A 19 -9.10 -9.30 -17.81
N ASP A 20 -9.10 -8.60 -18.95
CA ASP A 20 -8.07 -7.60 -19.29
C ASP A 20 -8.22 -6.26 -18.57
N ARG A 21 -9.44 -5.89 -18.14
CA ARG A 21 -9.68 -4.58 -17.49
C ARG A 21 -9.44 -4.56 -15.98
N ALA A 22 -9.30 -5.72 -15.34
CA ALA A 22 -9.26 -5.78 -13.88
C ALA A 22 -8.07 -5.01 -13.24
N PRO A 23 -6.82 -5.12 -13.74
CA PRO A 23 -5.69 -4.34 -13.20
C PRO A 23 -5.88 -2.83 -13.36
N GLU A 24 -6.35 -2.38 -14.53
CA GLU A 24 -6.61 -0.97 -14.80
C GLU A 24 -7.67 -0.41 -13.87
N THR A 25 -8.77 -1.14 -13.63
CA THR A 25 -9.84 -0.70 -12.73
C THR A 25 -9.40 -0.64 -11.26
N TRP A 26 -8.52 -1.55 -10.82
CA TRP A 26 -8.03 -1.53 -9.45
C TRP A 26 -7.02 -0.41 -9.21
N LEU A 27 -6.08 -0.20 -10.15
CA LEU A 27 -5.11 0.89 -10.05
C LEU A 27 -5.80 2.25 -10.10
N GLU A 28 -6.80 2.41 -10.98
CA GLU A 28 -7.61 3.63 -11.05
C GLU A 28 -8.39 3.86 -9.75
N HIS A 29 -9.00 2.81 -9.19
CA HIS A 29 -9.69 2.91 -7.90
C HIS A 29 -8.72 3.25 -6.75
N ALA A 30 -7.55 2.61 -6.70
CA ALA A 30 -6.51 2.90 -5.71
C ALA A 30 -6.01 4.35 -5.83
N ARG A 31 -5.87 4.86 -7.07
CA ARG A 31 -5.55 6.26 -7.33
C ARG A 31 -6.63 7.20 -6.83
N GLN A 32 -7.90 6.93 -7.14
CA GLN A 32 -9.03 7.74 -6.67
C GLN A 32 -9.09 7.82 -5.14
N LEU A 33 -8.88 6.69 -4.45
CA LEU A 33 -8.81 6.65 -2.99
C LEU A 33 -7.58 7.41 -2.45
N SER A 34 -6.44 7.30 -3.13
CA SER A 34 -5.24 8.08 -2.80
C SER A 34 -5.48 9.58 -2.90
N ASP A 35 -6.07 10.03 -4.00
CA ASP A 35 -6.41 11.44 -4.26
C ASP A 35 -7.43 11.94 -3.23
N ALA A 36 -8.46 11.12 -2.92
CA ALA A 36 -9.44 11.44 -1.88
C ALA A 36 -8.80 11.60 -0.50
N ALA A 37 -7.84 10.74 -0.15
CA ALA A 37 -7.11 10.83 1.11
C ALA A 37 -6.25 12.09 1.19
N GLU A 38 -5.54 12.45 0.12
CA GLU A 38 -4.74 13.68 0.05
C GLU A 38 -5.62 14.93 0.17
N GLU A 39 -6.75 14.97 -0.54
CA GLU A 39 -7.68 16.10 -0.46
C GLU A 39 -8.30 16.22 0.93
N ALA A 40 -8.62 15.10 1.59
CA ALA A 40 -9.08 15.10 2.96
C ALA A 40 -8.00 15.64 3.93
N GLN A 41 -6.74 15.23 3.76
CA GLN A 41 -5.61 15.75 4.55
C GLN A 41 -5.42 17.26 4.36
N LYS A 42 -5.50 17.77 3.13
CA LYS A 42 -5.40 19.21 2.84
C LYS A 42 -6.49 20.02 3.55
N ARG A 43 -7.68 19.44 3.75
CA ARG A 43 -8.79 20.06 4.50
C ARG A 43 -8.70 19.85 6.02
N GLY A 44 -7.72 19.08 6.51
CA GLY A 44 -7.62 18.67 7.92
C GLY A 44 -8.65 17.61 8.33
N ASP A 45 -9.34 16.98 7.38
CA ASP A 45 -10.31 15.92 7.63
C ASP A 45 -9.60 14.56 7.77
N ARG A 46 -9.04 14.34 8.96
CA ARG A 46 -8.28 13.11 9.27
C ARG A 46 -9.14 11.85 9.19
N ALA A 47 -10.43 11.96 9.51
CA ALA A 47 -11.35 10.82 9.50
C ALA A 47 -11.59 10.35 8.06
N ALA A 48 -11.90 11.27 7.13
CA ALA A 48 -12.07 10.93 5.73
C ALA A 48 -10.77 10.41 5.08
N ALA A 49 -9.62 11.01 5.43
CA ALA A 49 -8.33 10.53 4.96
C ALA A 49 -8.06 9.08 5.39
N ARG A 50 -8.33 8.77 6.66
CA ARG A 50 -8.20 7.42 7.21
C ARG A 50 -9.14 6.42 6.54
N GLU A 51 -10.39 6.79 6.32
CA GLU A 51 -11.39 5.92 5.69
C GLU A 51 -11.01 5.56 4.25
N ALA A 52 -10.57 6.53 3.45
CA ALA A 52 -10.13 6.30 2.09
C ALA A 52 -8.92 5.36 2.02
N LEU A 53 -7.92 5.58 2.89
CA LEU A 53 -6.72 4.73 2.96
C LEU A 53 -7.03 3.31 3.45
N LEU A 54 -7.94 3.14 4.41
CA LEU A 54 -8.37 1.81 4.85
C LEU A 54 -9.09 1.04 3.74
N SER A 55 -9.99 1.73 3.03
CA SER A 55 -10.68 1.16 1.87
C SER A 55 -9.68 0.67 0.81
N MET A 56 -8.61 1.44 0.58
CA MET A 56 -7.54 1.06 -0.36
C MET A 56 -6.73 -0.14 0.15
N LEU A 57 -6.43 -0.19 1.45
CA LEU A 57 -5.67 -1.28 2.06
C LEU A 57 -6.43 -2.62 2.04
N GLU A 58 -7.74 -2.57 2.21
CA GLU A 58 -8.63 -3.73 2.29
C GLU A 58 -9.06 -4.24 0.91
N ALA A 59 -9.00 -3.40 -0.13
CA ALA A 59 -9.28 -3.81 -1.50
C ALA A 59 -8.36 -4.97 -1.94
N PRO A 60 -8.93 -6.10 -2.40
CA PRO A 60 -8.12 -7.22 -2.88
C PRO A 60 -7.41 -6.83 -4.18
N PRO A 61 -6.09 -7.04 -4.30
CA PRO A 61 -5.40 -6.79 -5.56
C PRO A 61 -5.87 -7.79 -6.61
N PRO A 62 -5.95 -7.39 -7.89
CA PRO A 62 -6.29 -8.29 -8.96
C PRO A 62 -5.22 -9.37 -9.10
N SER A 63 -5.63 -10.60 -9.43
CA SER A 63 -4.74 -11.77 -9.48
C SER A 63 -3.57 -11.65 -10.46
N ARG A 64 -3.65 -10.73 -11.43
CA ARG A 64 -2.61 -10.45 -12.42
C ARG A 64 -1.57 -9.41 -11.98
N LEU A 65 -1.82 -8.70 -10.88
CA LEU A 65 -0.87 -7.72 -10.35
C LEU A 65 0.33 -8.47 -9.75
N ASN A 66 1.55 -7.99 -10.04
CA ASN A 66 2.75 -8.52 -9.42
C ASN A 66 2.66 -8.36 -7.90
N ALA A 67 3.00 -9.43 -7.15
CA ALA A 67 3.04 -9.41 -5.70
C ALA A 67 3.96 -8.32 -5.14
N ASP A 68 5.05 -7.99 -5.84
CA ASP A 68 5.95 -6.89 -5.46
C ASP A 68 5.27 -5.51 -5.57
N ASP A 69 4.48 -5.27 -6.61
CA ASP A 69 3.74 -4.02 -6.80
C ASP A 69 2.61 -3.91 -5.76
N ALA A 70 1.86 -5.00 -5.58
CA ALA A 70 0.81 -5.08 -4.57
C ALA A 70 1.36 -4.85 -3.15
N ARG A 71 2.55 -5.41 -2.84
CA ARG A 71 3.24 -5.15 -1.57
C ARG A 71 3.58 -3.66 -1.45
N SER A 72 4.24 -3.09 -2.44
CA SER A 72 4.73 -1.71 -2.41
C SER A 72 3.58 -0.72 -2.18
N ILE A 73 2.47 -0.89 -2.90
CA ILE A 73 1.26 -0.08 -2.73
C ILE A 73 0.70 -0.21 -1.32
N ARG A 74 0.58 -1.44 -0.80
CA ARG A 74 0.05 -1.66 0.56
C ARG A 74 0.98 -1.13 1.65
N GLN A 75 2.29 -1.17 1.44
CA GLN A 75 3.28 -0.58 2.35
C GLN A 75 3.18 0.95 2.38
N ASP A 76 3.02 1.59 1.22
CA ASP A 76 2.76 3.03 1.14
C ASP A 76 1.48 3.42 1.90
N VAL A 77 0.38 2.68 1.67
CA VAL A 77 -0.90 2.93 2.35
C VAL A 77 -0.77 2.77 3.87
N CYS A 78 -0.09 1.73 4.34
CA CYS A 78 0.19 1.53 5.77
C CYS A 78 1.04 2.68 6.35
N PHE A 79 2.04 3.17 5.62
CA PHE A 79 2.85 4.31 6.04
C PHE A 79 1.98 5.57 6.17
N ARG A 80 1.14 5.86 5.17
CA ARG A 80 0.24 7.03 5.19
C ARG A 80 -0.79 6.95 6.31
N LEU A 81 -1.37 5.77 6.56
CA LEU A 81 -2.23 5.54 7.72
C LEU A 81 -1.50 5.81 9.03
N ALA A 82 -0.26 5.35 9.18
CA ALA A 82 0.53 5.63 10.37
C ALA A 82 0.75 7.14 10.59
N LEU A 83 0.98 7.90 9.52
CA LEU A 83 1.11 9.36 9.61
C LEU A 83 -0.21 10.03 10.05
N VAL A 84 -1.34 9.64 9.45
CA VAL A 84 -2.66 10.17 9.85
C VAL A 84 -2.95 9.90 11.33
N GLU A 85 -2.65 8.71 11.82
CA GLU A 85 -2.83 8.38 13.24
C GLU A 85 -1.88 9.16 14.16
N LEU A 86 -0.63 9.41 13.75
CA LEU A 86 0.30 10.26 14.51
C LEU A 86 -0.21 11.69 14.61
N GLU A 87 -0.68 12.27 13.50
CA GLU A 87 -1.26 13.61 13.46
C GLU A 87 -2.53 13.75 14.30
N ASP A 88 -3.26 12.65 14.49
CA ASP A 88 -4.46 12.58 15.35
C ASP A 88 -4.14 12.23 16.81
N GLY A 89 -2.86 12.16 17.19
CA GLY A 89 -2.43 11.87 18.56
C GLY A 89 -2.67 10.41 18.98
N LYS A 90 -2.70 9.47 18.03
CA LYS A 90 -2.96 8.03 18.24
C LYS A 90 -1.72 7.19 17.93
N PRO A 91 -0.62 7.33 18.70
CA PRO A 91 0.65 6.71 18.35
C PRO A 91 0.61 5.17 18.42
N ALA A 92 -0.24 4.56 19.25
CA ALA A 92 -0.43 3.10 19.26
C ALA A 92 -1.07 2.56 17.96
N ALA A 93 -2.03 3.31 17.39
CA ALA A 93 -2.62 2.96 16.10
C ALA A 93 -1.61 3.15 14.97
N ALA A 94 -0.82 4.22 15.03
CA ALA A 94 0.27 4.45 14.08
C ALA A 94 1.30 3.31 14.08
N LEU A 95 1.71 2.86 15.28
CA LEU A 95 2.62 1.73 15.44
C LEU A 95 2.04 0.47 14.79
N THR A 96 0.75 0.20 14.99
CA THR A 96 0.06 -0.95 14.42
C THR A 96 0.10 -0.93 12.89
N PHE A 97 -0.16 0.22 12.25
CA PHE A 97 -0.08 0.32 10.78
C PHE A 97 1.34 0.19 10.26
N ALA A 98 2.32 0.80 10.92
CA ALA A 98 3.73 0.66 10.53
C ALA A 98 4.17 -0.81 10.59
N GLU A 99 3.81 -1.53 11.65
CA GLU A 99 4.12 -2.96 11.80
C GLU A 99 3.37 -3.83 10.79
N ARG A 100 2.10 -3.52 10.50
CA ARG A 100 1.34 -4.18 9.43
C ARG A 100 2.04 -4.01 8.08
N GLY A 101 2.48 -2.80 7.73
CA GLY A 101 3.24 -2.57 6.50
C GLY A 101 4.53 -3.39 6.44
N LEU A 102 5.30 -3.40 7.53
CA LEU A 102 6.54 -4.18 7.60
C LEU A 102 6.32 -5.70 7.54
N SER A 103 5.15 -6.18 7.94
CA SER A 103 4.80 -7.62 7.86
C SER A 103 4.55 -8.11 6.43
N LEU A 104 4.31 -7.19 5.48
CA LEU A 104 4.12 -7.52 4.06
C LEU A 104 5.43 -7.86 3.34
N GLY A 105 6.57 -7.62 3.98
CA GLY A 105 7.90 -7.87 3.44
C GLY A 105 8.88 -6.77 3.84
N LYS A 106 10.17 -7.10 3.93
CA LYS A 106 11.24 -6.17 4.35
C LYS A 106 12.32 -6.10 3.29
N ARG A 107 11.96 -5.60 2.11
CA ARG A 107 12.94 -5.30 1.08
C ARG A 107 13.66 -4.01 1.43
N GLU A 108 14.86 -3.87 0.91
CA GLU A 108 15.68 -2.69 1.07
C GLU A 108 15.27 -1.63 0.05
N ASP A 109 14.08 -1.06 0.27
CA ASP A 109 13.47 -0.07 -0.60
C ASP A 109 12.89 1.12 0.21
N VAL A 110 12.45 2.15 -0.51
CA VAL A 110 11.90 3.37 0.08
C VAL A 110 10.65 3.12 0.92
N PHE A 111 9.86 2.10 0.59
CA PHE A 111 8.64 1.77 1.32
C PHE A 111 8.96 1.20 2.69
N CYS A 112 9.94 0.30 2.77
CA CYS A 112 10.42 -0.25 4.02
C CYS A 112 11.08 0.82 4.91
N ALA A 113 11.92 1.70 4.33
CA ALA A 113 12.53 2.80 5.06
C ALA A 113 11.48 3.75 5.67
N ASN A 114 10.47 4.14 4.90
CA ASN A 114 9.36 4.99 5.36
C ASN A 114 8.59 4.35 6.52
N LEU A 115 8.29 3.05 6.44
CA LEU A 115 7.62 2.34 7.52
C LEU A 115 8.47 2.27 8.80
N HIS A 116 9.78 2.11 8.68
CA HIS A 116 10.69 2.18 9.84
C HIS A 116 10.68 3.58 10.48
N ILE A 117 10.62 4.65 9.67
CA ILE A 117 10.49 6.02 10.17
C ILE A 117 9.15 6.22 10.90
N ALA A 118 8.02 5.79 10.31
CA ALA A 118 6.72 5.90 10.97
C ALA A 118 6.66 5.09 12.27
N ARG A 119 7.25 3.88 12.28
CA ARG A 119 7.41 3.06 13.49
C ARG A 119 8.22 3.79 14.56
N GLY A 120 9.32 4.44 14.18
CA GLY A 120 10.16 5.22 15.09
C GLY A 120 9.40 6.37 15.74
N ARG A 121 8.68 7.15 14.92
CA ARG A 121 7.85 8.27 15.40
C ARG A 121 6.76 7.81 16.37
N ALA A 122 6.12 6.68 16.05
CA ALA A 122 5.11 6.09 16.92
C ALA A 122 5.70 5.60 18.26
N LEU A 123 6.89 4.98 18.24
CA LEU A 123 7.57 4.54 19.46
C LEU A 123 8.01 5.73 20.33
N GLU A 124 8.56 6.77 19.72
CA GLU A 124 8.95 8.02 20.40
C GLU A 124 7.74 8.69 21.05
N ALA A 125 6.62 8.82 20.34
CA ALA A 125 5.37 9.35 20.89
C ALA A 125 4.77 8.48 22.02
N LEU A 126 5.19 7.21 22.12
CA LEU A 126 4.85 6.31 23.24
C LEU A 126 5.90 6.31 24.38
N GLY A 127 6.94 7.15 24.29
CA GLY A 127 8.04 7.21 25.26
C GLY A 127 9.01 6.03 25.18
N ARG A 128 9.08 5.33 24.04
CA ARG A 128 9.94 4.15 23.80
C ARG A 128 11.18 4.53 23.00
N ASP A 129 11.90 5.55 23.45
CA ASP A 129 12.97 6.21 22.70
C ASP A 129 14.11 5.27 22.29
N ALA A 130 14.50 4.34 23.15
CA ALA A 130 15.55 3.36 22.84
C ALA A 130 15.15 2.42 21.69
N GLU A 131 13.86 2.10 21.55
CA GLU A 131 13.36 1.31 20.43
C GLU A 131 13.18 2.16 19.18
N ALA A 132 12.74 3.41 19.33
CA ALA A 132 12.65 4.39 18.25
C ALA A 132 14.03 4.59 17.59
N ALA A 133 15.08 4.80 18.39
CA ALA A 133 16.45 4.95 17.90
C ALA A 133 16.92 3.75 17.06
N LYS A 134 16.61 2.52 17.51
CA LYS A 134 16.94 1.30 16.76
C LYS A 134 16.24 1.26 15.41
N VAL A 135 14.97 1.60 15.34
CA VAL A 135 14.23 1.54 14.06
C VAL A 135 14.60 2.68 13.12
N TYR A 136 14.91 3.88 13.64
CA TYR A 136 15.46 4.97 12.83
C TYR A 136 16.82 4.59 12.24
N HIS A 137 17.66 3.89 13.00
CA HIS A 137 18.94 3.37 12.49
C HIS A 137 18.74 2.38 11.32
N GLU A 138 17.74 1.51 11.41
CA GLU A 138 17.43 0.61 10.29
C GLU A 138 16.93 1.37 9.05
N ALA A 139 16.10 2.42 9.22
CA ALA A 139 15.71 3.28 8.10
C ALA A 139 16.92 3.99 7.46
N LEU A 140 17.87 4.47 8.28
CA LEU A 140 19.08 5.14 7.81
C LEU A 140 19.93 4.21 6.95
N LYS A 141 20.19 2.98 7.41
CA LYS A 141 20.94 1.98 6.62
C LYS A 141 20.31 1.69 5.27
N ILE A 142 18.97 1.62 5.20
CA ILE A 142 18.27 1.39 3.93
C ILE A 142 18.48 2.59 3.00
N ASN A 143 18.29 3.81 3.51
CA ASN A 143 18.48 5.04 2.73
C ASN A 143 19.92 5.22 2.25
N GLU A 144 20.92 4.89 3.07
CA GLU A 144 22.33 4.91 2.68
C GLU A 144 22.60 3.99 1.50
N ARG A 145 22.13 2.74 1.56
CA ARG A 145 22.29 1.78 0.46
C ARG A 145 21.56 2.22 -0.81
N LEU A 146 20.37 2.80 -0.69
CA LEU A 146 19.64 3.36 -1.84
C LEU A 146 20.39 4.53 -2.48
N LEU A 147 21.00 5.40 -1.66
CA LEU A 147 21.81 6.51 -2.13
C LEU A 147 23.07 6.00 -2.86
N GLU A 148 23.78 5.03 -2.29
CA GLU A 148 24.96 4.40 -2.91
C GLU A 148 24.62 3.82 -4.29
N GLN A 149 23.51 3.09 -4.40
CA GLN A 149 23.04 2.53 -5.66
C GLN A 149 22.70 3.60 -6.70
N ALA A 150 22.07 4.69 -6.28
CA ALA A 150 21.73 5.80 -7.16
C ALA A 150 23.00 6.48 -7.71
N LEU A 151 24.03 6.66 -6.86
CA LEU A 151 25.29 7.28 -7.24
C LEU A 151 26.15 6.38 -8.14
N SER A 152 26.22 5.08 -7.88
CA SER A 152 26.96 4.14 -8.74
C SER A 152 26.37 4.07 -10.15
N THR A 153 25.04 4.05 -10.26
CA THR A 153 24.33 4.03 -11.55
C THR A 153 24.54 5.31 -12.37
N GLN A 154 24.93 6.43 -11.74
CA GLN A 154 25.26 7.69 -12.41
C GLN A 154 26.72 7.75 -12.86
N GLY A 155 27.64 7.07 -12.17
CA GLY A 155 29.06 7.03 -12.54
C GLY A 155 29.37 6.14 -13.75
N ASP A 156 28.48 5.20 -14.08
CA ASP A 156 28.61 4.26 -15.20
C ASP A 156 28.01 4.79 -16.53
N ARG A 157 27.49 6.02 -16.57
CA ARG A 157 26.92 6.67 -17.77
C ARG A 157 27.82 7.79 -18.28
#